data_AF-A0A6L5X8C9-F1
#
_entry.id   AF-A0A6L5X8C9-F1
#
_cell.length_a   1.000
_cell.length_b   1.000
_cell.length_c   1.000
_cell.angle_alpha   90.00
_cell.angle_beta   90.00
_cell.angle_gamma   90.00
#
_symmetry.space_group_name_H-M   'P 1'
#
loop_
_entity.id
_entity.type
_entity.pdbx_description
1 polymer ?
#
loop_
_entity_poly.entity_id
_entity_poly.type
_entity_poly.pdbx_seq_one_letter_code
_entity_poly.pdbx_strand_id
1 'polypeptide(L)'
;MRKRASEAEAAAESVKASYKEKMEKAKKKLAHAEELEQEAQKKVDEEDKRITDLADKMAYENLAGIDRRYREDRDRLHREYKLKKQECEDRYKRREQEDEAFTWGVLLFASLDLIFRAIQSARFSHDLLQALTFIGGFITGMFSAAWSFATAAWSLNEKIAVPVIRQILPAVLAVAGFASLLALVFGGLGFAGYKLVGFYREHFADSISVYIAVTELVVLVWFADMMSAVKLNLIVVFIAVHFVYVFIRMVVTREGDGTYFGS
;
A
#
# COMPACT_ATOMS: atom_id res chain seq x y z
N MET A 1 -93.36 86.89 47.27
CA MET A 1 -91.92 86.59 47.15
C MET A 1 -91.55 85.13 47.48
N ARG A 2 -92.28 84.39 48.34
CA ARG A 2 -91.93 82.99 48.71
C ARG A 2 -92.28 81.89 47.69
N LYS A 3 -93.25 82.11 46.79
CA LYS A 3 -93.70 81.07 45.82
C LYS A 3 -92.74 80.86 44.63
N ARG A 4 -92.08 81.93 44.15
CA ARG A 4 -91.11 81.87 43.05
C ARG A 4 -89.73 81.30 43.45
N ALA A 5 -89.38 81.36 44.74
CA ALA A 5 -88.13 80.78 45.25
C ALA A 5 -88.22 79.24 45.35
N SER A 6 -89.38 78.72 45.78
CA SER A 6 -89.65 77.27 45.88
C SER A 6 -89.76 76.59 44.50
N GLU A 7 -90.31 77.26 43.50
CA GLU A 7 -90.37 76.74 42.12
C GLU A 7 -88.98 76.75 41.44
N ALA A 8 -88.12 77.73 41.76
CA ALA A 8 -86.75 77.80 41.26
C ALA A 8 -85.83 76.76 41.93
N GLU A 9 -86.00 76.47 43.23
CA GLU A 9 -85.29 75.39 43.93
C GLU A 9 -85.70 74.00 43.40
N ALA A 10 -87.00 73.76 43.19
CA ALA A 10 -87.48 72.49 42.61
C ALA A 10 -87.04 72.30 41.15
N ALA A 11 -86.96 73.38 40.36
CA ALA A 11 -86.39 73.34 39.01
C ALA A 11 -84.87 73.09 39.03
N ALA A 12 -84.14 73.70 39.96
CA ALA A 12 -82.70 73.47 40.12
C ALA A 12 -82.38 72.04 40.61
N GLU A 13 -83.20 71.47 41.49
CA GLU A 13 -83.08 70.08 41.94
C GLU A 13 -83.42 69.07 40.84
N SER A 14 -84.48 69.30 40.05
CA SER A 14 -84.83 68.41 38.94
C SER A 14 -83.78 68.44 37.80
N VAL A 15 -83.19 69.61 37.53
CA VAL A 15 -82.05 69.73 36.60
C VAL A 15 -80.81 69.02 37.16
N LYS A 16 -80.48 69.18 38.44
CA LYS A 16 -79.37 68.43 39.09
C LYS A 16 -79.60 66.92 39.05
N ALA A 17 -80.83 66.46 39.30
CA ALA A 17 -81.18 65.04 39.24
C ALA A 17 -81.03 64.50 37.81
N SER A 18 -81.51 65.24 36.79
CA SER A 18 -81.35 64.88 35.38
C SER A 18 -79.87 64.82 34.95
N TYR A 19 -79.05 65.78 35.39
CA TYR A 19 -77.61 65.78 35.14
C TYR A 19 -76.90 64.58 35.80
N LYS A 20 -77.28 64.25 37.04
CA LYS A 20 -76.72 63.12 37.77
C LYS A 20 -77.07 61.78 37.09
N GLU A 21 -78.31 61.64 36.62
CA GLU A 21 -78.75 60.46 35.86
C GLU A 21 -78.00 60.31 34.52
N LYS A 22 -77.82 61.42 33.79
CA LYS A 22 -77.03 61.41 32.54
C LYS A 22 -75.57 61.07 32.79
N MET A 23 -74.98 61.58 33.86
CA MET A 23 -73.62 61.25 34.28
C MET A 23 -73.46 59.78 34.66
N GLU A 24 -74.42 59.21 35.39
CA GLU A 24 -74.42 57.78 35.74
C GLU A 24 -74.56 56.89 34.51
N LYS A 25 -75.44 57.26 33.56
CA LYS A 25 -75.55 56.56 32.27
C LYS A 25 -74.26 56.65 31.45
N ALA A 26 -73.60 57.80 31.43
CA ALA A 26 -72.32 57.97 30.74
C ALA A 26 -71.20 57.14 31.39
N LYS A 27 -71.10 57.14 32.73
CA LYS A 27 -70.14 56.31 33.47
C LYS A 27 -70.35 54.82 33.23
N LYS A 28 -71.60 54.34 33.25
CA LYS A 28 -71.90 52.93 32.96
C LYS A 28 -71.52 52.53 31.54
N LYS A 29 -71.76 53.41 30.55
CA LYS A 29 -71.34 53.17 29.16
C LYS A 29 -69.82 53.15 29.02
N LEU A 30 -69.13 54.05 29.72
CA LEU A 30 -67.67 54.12 29.70
C LEU A 30 -67.04 52.88 30.35
N ALA A 31 -67.53 52.47 31.52
CA ALA A 31 -67.07 51.25 32.19
C ALA A 31 -67.32 50.00 31.34
N HIS A 32 -68.45 49.93 30.63
CA HIS A 32 -68.73 48.82 29.72
C HIS A 32 -67.83 48.83 28.48
N ALA A 33 -67.51 50.02 27.95
CA ALA A 33 -66.55 50.16 26.85
C ALA A 33 -65.12 49.77 27.28
N GLU A 34 -64.69 50.17 28.47
CA GLU A 34 -63.40 49.77 29.05
C GLU A 34 -63.32 48.26 29.31
N GLU A 35 -64.42 47.64 29.75
CA GLU A 35 -64.50 46.19 29.94
C GLU A 35 -64.40 45.43 28.61
N LEU A 36 -65.08 45.92 27.57
CA LEU A 36 -64.97 45.39 26.20
C LEU A 36 -63.56 45.54 25.63
N GLU A 37 -62.90 46.69 25.86
CA GLU A 37 -61.51 46.90 25.45
C GLU A 37 -60.54 45.96 26.18
N GLN A 38 -60.74 45.74 27.49
CA GLN A 38 -59.93 44.78 28.25
C GLN A 38 -60.15 43.33 27.79
N GLU A 39 -61.39 42.95 27.48
CA GLU A 39 -61.69 41.60 26.96
C GLU A 39 -61.11 41.41 25.55
N ALA A 40 -61.19 42.44 24.70
CA ALA A 40 -60.56 42.45 23.38
C ALA A 40 -59.02 42.33 23.50
N GLN A 41 -58.40 43.09 24.40
CA GLN A 41 -56.95 43.03 24.63
C GLN A 41 -56.51 41.65 25.12
N LYS A 42 -57.25 41.03 26.05
CA LYS A 42 -56.95 39.66 26.50
C LYS A 42 -57.02 38.64 25.36
N LYS A 43 -58.00 38.77 24.46
CA LYS A 43 -58.11 37.89 23.29
C LYS A 43 -56.93 38.08 22.33
N VAL A 44 -56.52 39.33 22.09
CA VAL A 44 -55.33 39.62 21.27
C VAL A 44 -54.07 39.02 21.91
N ASP A 45 -53.86 39.20 23.21
CA ASP A 45 -52.70 38.65 23.92
C ASP A 45 -52.69 37.10 23.92
N GLU A 46 -53.86 36.46 24.01
CA GLU A 46 -53.99 35.01 23.89
C GLU A 46 -53.70 34.51 22.47
N GLU A 47 -54.15 35.22 21.44
CA GLU A 47 -53.83 34.89 20.04
C GLU A 47 -52.35 35.09 19.74
N ASP A 48 -51.74 36.19 20.19
CA ASP A 48 -50.30 36.45 20.02
C ASP A 48 -49.44 35.36 20.67
N LYS A 49 -49.83 34.89 21.87
CA LYS A 49 -49.16 33.74 22.52
C LYS A 49 -49.29 32.46 21.71
N ARG A 50 -50.47 32.18 21.15
CA ARG A 50 -50.68 31.00 20.29
C ARG A 50 -49.87 31.08 19.00
N ILE A 51 -49.81 32.26 18.38
CA ILE A 51 -49.01 32.48 17.17
C ILE A 51 -47.53 32.27 17.48
N THR A 52 -47.05 32.78 18.61
CA THR A 52 -45.65 32.62 19.04
C THR A 52 -45.30 31.16 19.31
N ASP A 53 -46.15 30.43 20.05
CA ASP A 53 -45.94 29.00 20.34
C ASP A 53 -45.97 28.13 19.06
N LEU A 54 -46.88 28.43 18.13
CA LEU A 54 -46.93 27.80 16.81
C LEU A 54 -45.68 28.11 15.99
N ALA A 55 -45.20 29.35 16.02
CA ALA A 55 -43.99 29.76 15.32
C ALA A 55 -42.74 29.05 15.87
N ASP A 56 -42.60 28.96 17.20
CA ASP A 56 -41.50 28.26 17.87
C ASP A 56 -41.53 26.76 17.56
N LYS A 57 -42.71 26.13 17.59
CA LYS A 57 -42.88 24.73 17.24
C LYS A 57 -42.51 24.45 15.78
N MET A 58 -42.97 25.31 14.86
CA MET A 58 -42.61 25.21 13.44
C MET A 58 -41.11 25.43 13.21
N ALA A 59 -40.48 26.36 13.93
CA ALA A 59 -39.04 26.59 13.86
C ALA A 59 -38.25 25.36 14.34
N TYR A 60 -38.67 24.76 15.46
CA TYR A 60 -38.05 23.55 15.99
C TYR A 60 -38.20 22.34 15.06
N GLU A 61 -39.40 22.10 14.52
CA GLU A 61 -39.65 21.01 13.57
C GLU A 61 -38.84 21.19 12.28
N ASN A 62 -38.71 22.44 11.78
CA ASN A 62 -37.87 22.75 10.63
C ASN A 62 -36.38 22.49 10.91
N LEU A 63 -35.86 22.93 12.06
CA LEU A 63 -34.47 22.66 12.46
C LEU A 63 -34.18 21.17 12.60
N ALA A 64 -35.08 20.42 13.24
CA ALA A 64 -34.97 18.97 13.37
C ALA A 64 -35.03 18.27 12.00
N GLY A 65 -35.89 18.74 11.10
CA GLY A 65 -35.99 18.25 9.72
C GLY A 65 -34.70 18.51 8.92
N ILE A 66 -34.09 19.68 9.08
CA ILE A 66 -32.81 20.03 8.45
C ILE A 66 -31.68 19.15 8.99
N ASP A 67 -31.55 18.97 10.31
CA ASP A 67 -30.49 18.11 10.89
C ASP A 67 -30.64 16.65 10.43
N ARG A 68 -31.87 16.15 10.36
CA ARG A 68 -32.15 14.80 9.85
C ARG A 68 -31.69 14.63 8.40
N ARG A 69 -32.07 15.57 7.52
CA ARG A 69 -31.64 15.57 6.11
C ARG A 69 -30.12 15.65 5.99
N TYR A 70 -29.48 16.49 6.80
CA TYR A 70 -28.03 16.62 6.79
C TYR A 70 -27.32 15.33 7.19
N ARG A 71 -27.83 14.62 8.22
CA ARG A 71 -27.32 13.31 8.61
C ARG A 71 -27.54 12.26 7.52
N GLU A 72 -28.74 12.21 6.93
CA GLU A 72 -29.07 11.28 5.85
C GLU A 72 -28.19 11.52 4.61
N ASP A 73 -27.98 12.77 4.22
CA ASP A 73 -27.11 13.17 3.12
C ASP A 73 -25.66 12.85 3.41
N ARG A 74 -25.17 13.13 4.63
CA ARG A 74 -23.80 12.80 5.05
C ARG A 74 -23.58 11.28 5.04
N ASP A 75 -24.51 10.51 5.58
CA ASP A 75 -24.40 9.06 5.63
C ASP A 75 -24.51 8.45 4.21
N ARG A 76 -25.34 9.02 3.33
CA ARG A 76 -25.39 8.66 1.91
C ARG A 76 -24.05 8.94 1.22
N LEU A 77 -23.51 10.14 1.38
CA LEU A 77 -22.22 10.52 0.79
C LEU A 77 -21.08 9.63 1.30
N HIS A 78 -21.10 9.30 2.60
CA HIS A 78 -20.10 8.41 3.20
C HIS A 78 -20.20 6.97 2.66
N ARG A 79 -21.42 6.47 2.41
CA ARG A 79 -21.64 5.17 1.75
C ARG A 79 -21.17 5.19 0.29
N GLU A 80 -21.53 6.21 -0.47
CA GLU A 80 -21.09 6.38 -1.86
C GLU A 80 -19.56 6.48 -1.97
N TYR A 81 -18.92 7.22 -1.06
CA TYR A 81 -17.47 7.31 -0.99
C TYR A 81 -16.83 5.94 -0.71
N LYS A 82 -17.35 5.18 0.26
CA LYS A 82 -16.84 3.83 0.56
C LYS A 82 -16.97 2.89 -0.62
N LEU A 83 -18.12 2.91 -1.31
CA LEU A 83 -18.35 2.11 -2.50
C LEU A 83 -17.39 2.48 -3.62
N LYS A 84 -17.24 3.77 -3.93
CA LYS A 84 -16.27 4.24 -4.95
C LYS A 84 -14.83 3.88 -4.60
N LYS A 85 -14.46 3.97 -3.32
CA LYS A 85 -13.13 3.58 -2.85
C LYS A 85 -12.91 2.08 -3.07
N GLN A 86 -13.85 1.25 -2.65
CA GLN A 86 -13.77 -0.20 -2.82
C GLN A 86 -13.71 -0.58 -4.30
N GLU A 87 -14.58 -0.01 -5.15
CA GLU A 87 -14.51 -0.25 -6.59
C GLU A 87 -13.17 0.17 -7.20
N CYS A 88 -12.58 1.27 -6.72
CA CYS A 88 -11.28 1.73 -7.18
C CYS A 88 -10.16 0.76 -6.77
N GLU A 89 -10.17 0.29 -5.51
CA GLU A 89 -9.24 -0.71 -5.01
C GLU A 89 -9.38 -2.05 -5.76
N ASP A 90 -10.60 -2.50 -6.01
CA ASP A 90 -10.87 -3.74 -6.76
C ASP A 90 -10.41 -3.61 -8.22
N ARG A 91 -10.66 -2.46 -8.86
CA ARG A 91 -10.14 -2.18 -10.21
C ARG A 91 -8.61 -2.12 -10.24
N TYR A 92 -8.00 -1.50 -9.24
CA TYR A 92 -6.54 -1.41 -9.12
C TYR A 92 -5.92 -2.81 -8.97
N LYS A 93 -6.41 -3.62 -8.03
CA LYS A 93 -5.93 -5.00 -7.82
C LYS A 93 -6.11 -5.86 -9.06
N ARG A 94 -7.24 -5.72 -9.77
CA ARG A 94 -7.45 -6.46 -11.01
C ARG A 94 -6.45 -6.03 -12.09
N ARG A 95 -6.18 -4.72 -12.22
CA ARG A 95 -5.17 -4.21 -13.15
C ARG A 95 -3.77 -4.68 -12.77
N GLU A 96 -3.42 -4.63 -11.50
CA GLU A 96 -2.15 -5.13 -10.98
C GLU A 96 -1.96 -6.62 -11.31
N GLN A 97 -3.00 -7.44 -11.10
CA GLN A 97 -2.97 -8.86 -11.48
C GLN A 97 -2.90 -9.08 -13.00
N GLU A 98 -3.65 -8.30 -13.79
CA GLU A 98 -3.59 -8.35 -15.25
C GLU A 98 -2.18 -7.99 -15.77
N ASP A 99 -1.59 -6.93 -15.23
CA ASP A 99 -0.26 -6.44 -15.58
C ASP A 99 0.82 -7.44 -15.15
N GLU A 100 0.72 -8.00 -13.94
CA GLU A 100 1.62 -9.05 -13.44
C GLU A 100 1.52 -10.30 -14.32
N ALA A 101 0.30 -10.78 -14.62
CA ALA A 101 0.09 -11.96 -15.45
C ALA A 101 0.58 -11.76 -16.90
N PHE A 102 0.32 -10.59 -17.49
CA PHE A 102 0.84 -10.23 -18.81
C PHE A 102 2.36 -10.21 -18.82
N THR A 103 2.96 -9.62 -17.79
CA THR A 103 4.42 -9.53 -17.63
C THR A 103 5.05 -10.91 -17.52
N TRP A 104 4.51 -11.79 -16.67
CA TRP A 104 4.97 -13.19 -16.59
C TRP A 104 4.75 -13.94 -17.89
N GLY A 105 3.65 -13.69 -18.60
CA GLY A 105 3.38 -14.27 -19.92
C GLY A 105 4.44 -13.88 -20.97
N VAL A 106 4.78 -12.59 -21.04
CA VAL A 106 5.85 -12.09 -21.92
C VAL A 106 7.20 -12.68 -21.52
N LEU A 107 7.50 -12.73 -20.22
CA LEU A 107 8.76 -13.31 -19.73
C LEU A 107 8.89 -14.79 -20.09
N LEU A 108 7.82 -15.58 -19.93
CA LEU A 108 7.79 -16.98 -20.32
C LEU A 108 7.98 -17.15 -21.83
N PHE A 109 7.27 -16.37 -22.65
CA PHE A 109 7.40 -16.41 -24.10
C PHE A 109 8.83 -16.04 -24.56
N ALA A 110 9.39 -14.96 -24.02
CA ALA A 110 10.76 -14.54 -24.31
C ALA A 110 11.79 -15.61 -23.88
N SER A 111 11.55 -16.26 -22.74
CA SER A 111 12.42 -17.36 -22.26
C SER A 111 12.36 -18.58 -23.19
N LEU A 112 11.17 -18.92 -23.70
CA LEU A 112 11.01 -20.01 -24.68
C LEU A 112 11.70 -19.67 -26.01
N ASP A 113 11.47 -18.48 -26.57
CA ASP A 113 12.16 -17.99 -27.78
C ASP A 113 13.69 -18.04 -27.60
N LEU A 114 14.16 -17.61 -26.44
CA LEU A 114 15.58 -17.63 -26.08
C LEU A 114 16.16 -19.05 -26.10
N ILE A 115 15.47 -20.04 -25.52
CA ILE A 115 15.91 -21.44 -25.54
C ILE A 115 16.01 -21.96 -26.97
N PHE A 116 14.99 -21.71 -27.80
CA PHE A 116 14.99 -22.14 -29.20
C PHE A 116 16.17 -21.53 -29.97
N ARG A 117 16.42 -20.23 -29.79
CA ARG A 117 17.55 -19.54 -30.42
C ARG A 117 18.90 -19.98 -29.89
N ALA A 118 19.02 -20.21 -28.59
CA ALA A 118 20.25 -20.70 -27.98
C ALA A 118 20.65 -22.08 -28.53
N ILE A 119 19.67 -22.95 -28.77
CA ILE A 119 19.88 -24.26 -29.41
C ILE A 119 20.22 -24.10 -30.90
N GLN A 120 19.56 -23.17 -31.59
CA GLN A 120 19.79 -22.93 -33.01
C GLN A 120 21.15 -22.29 -33.30
N SER A 121 21.66 -21.43 -32.41
CA SER A 121 22.97 -20.81 -32.57
C SER A 121 24.07 -21.83 -32.33
N ALA A 122 24.81 -22.14 -33.40
CA ALA A 122 25.94 -23.06 -33.34
C ALA A 122 27.05 -22.52 -32.42
N ARG A 123 27.26 -21.19 -32.41
CA ARG A 123 28.30 -20.61 -31.57
C ARG A 123 27.91 -20.58 -30.09
N PHE A 124 26.72 -20.10 -29.76
CA PHE A 124 26.30 -20.03 -28.35
C PHE A 124 26.24 -21.41 -27.71
N SER A 125 25.67 -22.39 -28.41
CA SER A 125 25.58 -23.77 -27.92
C SER A 125 26.96 -24.40 -27.71
N HIS A 126 27.91 -24.17 -28.63
CA HIS A 126 29.30 -24.62 -28.48
C HIS A 126 29.97 -23.97 -27.26
N ASP A 127 29.88 -22.66 -27.12
CA ASP A 127 30.48 -21.91 -26.02
C ASP A 127 29.87 -22.33 -24.67
N LEU A 128 28.56 -22.53 -24.62
CA LEU A 128 27.87 -23.06 -23.45
C LEU A 128 28.36 -24.45 -23.08
N LEU A 129 28.46 -25.36 -24.06
CA LEU A 129 28.96 -26.71 -23.83
C LEU A 129 30.40 -26.70 -23.36
N GLN A 130 31.26 -25.83 -23.91
CA GLN A 130 32.64 -25.69 -23.48
C GLN A 130 32.72 -25.19 -22.02
N ALA A 131 31.89 -24.22 -21.64
CA ALA A 131 31.83 -23.72 -20.26
C ALA A 131 31.37 -24.82 -19.29
N LEU A 132 30.31 -25.57 -19.64
CA LEU A 132 29.84 -26.71 -18.82
C LEU A 132 30.88 -27.82 -18.72
N THR A 133 31.55 -28.13 -19.83
CA THR A 133 32.63 -29.13 -19.86
C THR A 133 33.81 -28.69 -19.00
N PHE A 134 34.17 -27.40 -19.02
CA PHE A 134 35.20 -26.85 -18.16
C PHE A 134 34.85 -27.00 -16.67
N ILE A 135 33.61 -26.68 -16.29
CA ILE A 135 33.13 -26.85 -14.91
C ILE A 135 33.15 -28.33 -14.50
N GLY A 136 32.63 -29.21 -15.36
CA GLY A 136 32.65 -30.65 -15.12
C GLY A 136 34.06 -31.20 -14.99
N GLY A 137 34.97 -30.78 -15.86
CA GLY A 137 36.40 -31.13 -15.83
C GLY A 137 37.12 -30.62 -14.59
N PHE A 138 36.78 -29.42 -14.11
CA PHE A 138 37.30 -28.91 -12.85
C PHE A 138 36.85 -29.78 -11.66
N ILE A 139 35.57 -30.14 -11.60
CA ILE A 139 35.03 -31.00 -10.54
C ILE A 139 35.70 -32.37 -10.56
N THR A 140 35.75 -33.03 -11.73
CA THR A 140 36.37 -34.36 -11.86
C THR A 140 37.88 -34.32 -11.61
N GLY A 141 38.56 -33.26 -12.04
CA GLY A 141 39.98 -33.03 -11.76
C GLY A 141 40.27 -32.90 -10.26
N MET A 142 39.43 -32.15 -9.53
CA MET A 142 39.55 -32.04 -8.08
C MET A 142 39.34 -33.40 -7.37
N PHE A 143 38.35 -34.18 -7.80
CA PHE A 143 38.14 -35.54 -7.30
C PHE A 143 39.31 -36.47 -7.63
N SER A 144 39.87 -36.38 -8.83
CA SER A 144 41.02 -37.17 -9.26
C SER A 144 42.28 -36.83 -8.45
N ALA A 145 42.51 -35.54 -8.17
CA ALA A 145 43.60 -35.08 -7.32
C ALA A 145 43.44 -35.59 -5.87
N ALA A 146 42.22 -35.50 -5.32
CA ALA A 146 41.91 -36.03 -4.00
C ALA A 146 42.12 -37.55 -3.92
N TRP A 147 41.66 -38.28 -4.94
CA TRP A 147 41.88 -39.73 -5.05
C TRP A 147 43.36 -40.09 -5.11
N SER A 148 44.14 -39.38 -5.94
CA SER A 148 45.58 -39.58 -6.07
C SER A 148 46.32 -39.26 -4.77
N PHE A 149 45.87 -38.27 -4.01
CA PHE A 149 46.39 -38.00 -2.67
C PHE A 149 46.09 -39.15 -1.70
N ALA A 150 44.86 -39.68 -1.72
CA ALA A 150 44.47 -40.79 -0.85
C ALA A 150 45.25 -42.07 -1.14
N THR A 151 45.51 -42.38 -2.42
CA THR A 151 46.33 -43.55 -2.81
C THR A 151 47.79 -43.36 -2.43
N ALA A 152 48.34 -42.15 -2.61
CA ALA A 152 49.68 -41.81 -2.13
C ALA A 152 49.79 -41.94 -0.61
N ALA A 153 48.79 -41.46 0.14
CA ALA A 153 48.73 -41.60 1.59
C ALA A 153 48.63 -43.08 2.02
N TRP A 154 47.88 -43.90 1.29
CA TRP A 154 47.78 -45.33 1.54
C TRP A 154 49.12 -46.07 1.32
N SER A 155 49.91 -45.65 0.34
CA SER A 155 51.24 -46.25 0.06
C SER A 155 52.25 -46.11 1.22
N LEU A 156 52.04 -45.16 2.15
CA LEU A 156 52.87 -45.03 3.36
C LEU A 156 52.75 -46.24 4.31
N ASN A 157 51.72 -47.07 4.16
CA ASN A 157 51.55 -48.35 4.84
C ASN A 157 52.80 -49.24 4.72
N GLU A 158 53.45 -49.26 3.55
CA GLU A 158 54.60 -50.13 3.30
C GLU A 158 55.88 -49.70 4.05
N LYS A 159 55.93 -48.47 4.55
CA LYS A 159 57.11 -47.90 5.23
C LYS A 159 57.01 -47.93 6.76
N ILE A 160 55.87 -48.36 7.33
CA ILE A 160 55.64 -48.39 8.77
C ILE A 160 55.96 -49.79 9.32
N ALA A 161 56.99 -49.89 10.17
CA ALA A 161 57.47 -51.15 10.73
C ALA A 161 56.55 -51.78 11.79
N VAL A 162 55.65 -51.00 12.41
CA VAL A 162 54.77 -51.47 13.50
C VAL A 162 53.43 -51.96 12.93
N PRO A 163 53.08 -53.26 13.06
CA PRO A 163 51.94 -53.88 12.36
C PRO A 163 50.56 -53.31 12.73
N VAL A 164 50.36 -52.89 13.97
CA VAL A 164 49.08 -52.27 14.41
C VAL A 164 48.89 -50.88 13.79
N ILE A 165 49.95 -50.08 13.75
CA ILE A 165 49.94 -48.71 13.21
C ILE A 165 49.86 -48.75 11.68
N ARG A 166 50.47 -49.76 11.06
CA ARG A 166 50.52 -50.00 9.62
C ARG A 166 49.14 -50.10 8.95
N GLN A 167 48.13 -50.64 9.63
CA GLN A 167 46.76 -50.71 9.09
C GLN A 167 45.92 -49.46 9.36
N ILE A 168 46.07 -48.87 10.55
CA ILE A 168 45.14 -47.83 11.02
C ILE A 168 45.57 -46.44 10.54
N LEU A 169 46.86 -46.11 10.64
CA LEU A 169 47.36 -44.76 10.38
C LEU A 169 47.22 -44.32 8.92
N PRO A 170 47.56 -45.15 7.90
CA PRO A 170 47.38 -44.77 6.50
C PRO A 170 45.91 -44.63 6.10
N ALA A 171 45.03 -45.45 6.70
CA ALA A 171 43.59 -45.38 6.47
C ALA A 171 43.00 -44.07 6.99
N VAL A 172 43.35 -43.70 8.23
CA VAL A 172 42.91 -42.44 8.84
C VAL A 172 43.47 -41.25 8.06
N LEU A 173 44.74 -41.27 7.65
CA LEU A 173 45.35 -40.20 6.85
C LEU A 173 44.74 -40.05 5.46
N ALA A 174 44.46 -41.17 4.78
CA ALA A 174 43.84 -41.15 3.45
C ALA A 174 42.42 -40.57 3.51
N VAL A 175 41.58 -41.01 4.45
CA VAL A 175 40.21 -40.51 4.60
C VAL A 175 40.20 -39.06 5.08
N ALA A 176 40.99 -38.73 6.11
CA ALA A 176 41.05 -37.37 6.64
C ALA A 176 41.62 -36.38 5.63
N GLY A 177 42.66 -36.76 4.87
CA GLY A 177 43.24 -35.90 3.84
C GLY A 177 42.33 -35.72 2.62
N PHE A 178 41.66 -36.78 2.16
CA PHE A 178 40.66 -36.70 1.11
C PHE A 178 39.50 -35.77 1.50
N ALA A 179 38.94 -35.97 2.70
CA ALA A 179 37.85 -35.13 3.22
C ALA A 179 38.30 -33.67 3.40
N SER A 180 39.51 -33.43 3.90
CA SER A 180 40.04 -32.07 4.11
C SER A 180 40.27 -31.33 2.81
N LEU A 181 40.80 -32.00 1.77
CA LEU A 181 41.05 -31.39 0.47
C LEU A 181 39.73 -31.02 -0.23
N LEU A 182 38.76 -31.93 -0.22
CA LEU A 182 37.43 -31.66 -0.78
C LEU A 182 36.71 -30.57 0.02
N ALA A 183 36.78 -30.60 1.35
CA ALA A 183 36.17 -29.58 2.20
C ALA A 183 36.79 -28.20 1.98
N LEU A 184 38.10 -28.10 1.78
CA LEU A 184 38.76 -26.83 1.52
C LEU A 184 38.32 -26.24 0.18
N VAL A 185 38.29 -27.06 -0.88
CA VAL A 185 37.96 -26.58 -2.21
C VAL A 185 36.46 -26.38 -2.41
N PHE A 186 35.63 -27.40 -2.16
CA PHE A 186 34.18 -27.29 -2.31
C PHE A 186 33.54 -26.48 -1.20
N GLY A 187 34.04 -26.56 0.04
CA GLY A 187 33.56 -25.71 1.13
C GLY A 187 33.98 -24.25 0.95
N GLY A 188 35.20 -23.98 0.46
CA GLY A 188 35.65 -22.62 0.14
C GLY A 188 34.88 -22.00 -1.03
N LEU A 189 34.76 -22.72 -2.15
CA LEU A 189 33.95 -22.28 -3.30
C LEU A 189 32.47 -22.16 -2.93
N GLY A 190 31.95 -23.11 -2.17
CA GLY A 190 30.57 -23.10 -1.68
C GLY A 190 30.30 -21.91 -0.75
N PHE A 191 31.24 -21.58 0.15
CA PHE A 191 31.13 -20.42 1.02
C PHE A 191 31.21 -19.11 0.25
N ALA A 192 32.16 -18.99 -0.69
CA ALA A 192 32.27 -17.83 -1.57
C ALA A 192 31.00 -17.64 -2.40
N GLY A 193 30.51 -18.73 -3.00
CA GLY A 193 29.25 -18.76 -3.75
C GLY A 193 28.05 -18.39 -2.87
N TYR A 194 27.94 -18.94 -1.66
CA TYR A 194 26.89 -18.61 -0.70
C TYR A 194 26.91 -17.13 -0.33
N LYS A 195 28.09 -16.56 -0.07
CA LYS A 195 28.24 -15.13 0.19
C LYS A 195 27.86 -14.27 -1.02
N LEU A 196 28.27 -14.67 -2.23
CA LEU A 196 27.91 -14.01 -3.48
C LEU A 196 26.40 -14.05 -3.73
N VAL A 197 25.76 -15.21 -3.53
CA VAL A 197 24.31 -15.38 -3.70
C VAL A 197 23.54 -14.65 -2.60
N GLY A 198 24.02 -14.68 -1.35
CA GLY A 198 23.44 -13.94 -0.25
C GLY A 198 23.48 -12.43 -0.50
N PHE A 199 24.63 -11.92 -0.93
CA PHE A 199 24.82 -10.53 -1.33
C PHE A 199 23.96 -10.15 -2.54
N TYR A 200 23.89 -11.02 -3.56
CA TYR A 200 23.01 -10.83 -4.71
C TYR A 200 21.54 -10.79 -4.29
N ARG A 201 21.10 -11.66 -3.38
CA ARG A 201 19.73 -11.66 -2.86
C ARG A 201 19.40 -10.41 -2.05
N GLU A 202 20.33 -9.97 -1.21
CA GLU A 202 20.11 -8.84 -0.29
C GLU A 202 20.02 -7.50 -1.04
N HIS A 203 20.79 -7.34 -2.12
CA HIS A 203 20.91 -6.05 -2.81
C HIS A 203 20.35 -6.04 -4.25
N PHE A 204 20.13 -7.21 -4.86
CA PHE A 204 19.89 -7.34 -6.31
C PHE A 204 18.81 -8.38 -6.68
N ALA A 205 18.04 -8.94 -5.73
CA ALA A 205 16.88 -9.78 -6.03
C ALA A 205 15.60 -8.97 -6.29
N ASP A 206 15.73 -7.78 -6.86
CA ASP A 206 14.61 -7.00 -7.36
C ASP A 206 14.29 -7.38 -8.81
N SER A 207 13.03 -7.19 -9.21
CA SER A 207 12.56 -7.56 -10.55
C SER A 207 13.40 -6.92 -11.67
N ILE A 208 13.93 -5.71 -11.47
CA ILE A 208 14.74 -4.98 -12.46
C ILE A 208 16.06 -5.73 -12.76
N SER A 209 16.76 -6.22 -11.74
CA SER A 209 18.01 -6.97 -11.95
C SER A 209 17.78 -8.25 -12.74
N VAL A 210 16.67 -8.94 -12.47
CA VAL A 210 16.27 -10.13 -13.22
C VAL A 210 15.99 -9.77 -14.68
N TYR A 211 15.25 -8.69 -14.95
CA TYR A 211 15.01 -8.23 -16.32
C TYR A 211 16.30 -7.90 -17.06
N ILE A 212 17.26 -7.24 -16.40
CA ILE A 212 18.54 -6.88 -17.02
C ILE A 212 19.34 -8.14 -17.36
N ALA A 213 19.46 -9.09 -16.42
CA ALA A 213 20.15 -10.36 -16.67
C ALA A 213 19.55 -11.15 -17.85
N VAL A 214 18.22 -11.23 -17.91
CA VAL A 214 17.51 -11.89 -19.01
C VAL A 214 17.73 -11.14 -20.32
N THR A 215 17.66 -9.81 -20.31
CA THR A 215 17.86 -8.98 -21.52
C THR A 215 19.28 -9.10 -22.04
N GLU A 216 20.29 -9.05 -21.17
CA GLU A 216 21.70 -9.27 -21.52
C GLU A 216 21.89 -10.63 -22.19
N LEU A 217 21.28 -11.67 -21.62
CA LEU A 217 21.35 -13.02 -22.18
C LEU A 217 20.64 -13.10 -23.53
N VAL A 218 19.47 -12.47 -23.70
CA VAL A 218 18.73 -12.40 -24.96
C VAL A 218 19.57 -11.76 -26.06
N VAL A 219 20.15 -10.59 -25.78
CA VAL A 219 21.02 -9.88 -26.74
C VAL A 219 22.20 -10.77 -27.11
N LEU A 220 22.84 -11.40 -26.13
CA LEU A 220 24.03 -12.22 -26.35
C LEU A 220 23.74 -13.48 -27.17
N VAL A 221 22.61 -14.15 -26.93
CA VAL A 221 22.16 -15.29 -27.76
C VAL A 221 21.80 -14.83 -29.16
N TRP A 222 21.08 -13.72 -29.29
CA TRP A 222 20.59 -13.24 -30.59
C TRP A 222 21.71 -12.84 -31.54
N PHE A 223 22.76 -12.21 -31.00
CA PHE A 223 23.93 -11.80 -31.77
C PHE A 223 25.07 -12.82 -31.72
N ALA A 224 24.88 -13.99 -31.12
CA ALA A 224 25.94 -14.97 -30.90
C ALA A 224 26.71 -15.31 -32.19
N ASP A 225 25.99 -15.61 -33.27
CA ASP A 225 26.63 -15.97 -34.54
C ASP A 225 27.21 -14.73 -35.28
N MET A 226 26.66 -13.54 -35.05
CA MET A 226 27.16 -12.28 -35.61
C MET A 226 28.43 -11.76 -34.92
N MET A 227 28.63 -12.07 -33.64
CA MET A 227 29.76 -11.57 -32.84
C MET A 227 31.09 -12.28 -33.15
N SER A 228 31.28 -12.87 -34.33
CA SER A 228 32.39 -13.79 -34.65
C SER A 228 33.78 -13.17 -34.46
N ALA A 229 33.87 -11.85 -34.42
CA ALA A 229 35.09 -11.10 -34.10
C ALA A 229 35.57 -11.29 -32.65
N VAL A 230 34.66 -11.58 -31.70
CA VAL A 230 35.00 -11.81 -30.29
C VAL A 230 35.44 -13.27 -30.13
N LYS A 231 36.70 -13.54 -29.82
CA LYS A 231 37.18 -14.93 -29.64
C LYS A 231 36.92 -15.51 -28.25
N LEU A 232 36.50 -14.66 -27.30
CA LEU A 232 36.16 -15.09 -25.96
C LEU A 232 34.86 -15.90 -25.98
N ASN A 233 34.80 -16.88 -25.09
CA ASN A 233 33.59 -17.66 -24.86
C ASN A 233 32.46 -16.72 -24.42
N LEU A 234 31.32 -16.80 -25.10
CA LEU A 234 30.19 -15.89 -24.87
C LEU A 234 29.63 -15.97 -23.43
N ILE A 235 29.74 -17.11 -22.75
CA ILE A 235 29.34 -17.24 -21.34
C ILE A 235 30.25 -16.41 -20.43
N VAL A 236 31.54 -16.37 -20.72
CA VAL A 236 32.50 -15.54 -19.97
C VAL A 236 32.20 -14.07 -20.18
N VAL A 237 31.88 -13.69 -21.42
CA VAL A 237 31.47 -12.31 -21.76
C VAL A 237 30.21 -11.92 -21.00
N PHE A 238 29.19 -12.80 -21.00
CA PHE A 238 27.95 -12.58 -20.24
C PHE A 238 28.24 -12.33 -18.76
N ILE A 239 29.01 -13.20 -18.11
CA ILE A 239 29.37 -13.06 -16.69
C ILE A 239 30.12 -11.75 -16.43
N ALA A 240 31.05 -11.38 -17.30
CA ALA A 240 31.84 -10.16 -17.14
C ALA A 240 30.98 -8.90 -17.25
N VAL A 241 30.10 -8.82 -18.26
CA VAL A 241 29.17 -7.70 -18.45
C VAL A 241 28.22 -7.61 -17.26
N HIS A 242 27.65 -8.74 -16.84
CA HIS A 242 26.74 -8.77 -15.72
C HIS A 242 27.43 -8.35 -14.41
N PHE A 243 28.69 -8.74 -14.21
CA PHE A 243 29.48 -8.32 -13.06
C PHE A 243 29.73 -6.81 -13.05
N VAL A 244 29.97 -6.20 -14.21
CA VAL A 244 30.08 -4.74 -14.36
C VAL A 244 28.75 -4.06 -14.01
N TYR A 245 27.62 -4.59 -14.47
CA TYR A 245 26.29 -4.09 -14.09
C TYR A 245 26.09 -4.12 -12.57
N VAL A 246 26.35 -5.27 -11.93
CA VAL A 246 26.22 -5.43 -10.46
C VAL A 246 27.16 -4.45 -9.74
N PHE A 247 28.38 -4.27 -10.23
CA PHE A 247 29.34 -3.34 -9.65
C PHE A 247 28.89 -1.87 -9.78
N ILE A 248 28.45 -1.44 -10.95
CA ILE A 248 27.93 -0.08 -11.17
C ILE A 248 26.74 0.17 -10.24
N ARG A 249 25.80 -0.77 -10.20
CA ARG A 249 24.62 -0.65 -9.36
C ARG A 249 25.00 -0.64 -7.88
N MET A 250 25.98 -1.43 -7.45
CA MET A 250 26.52 -1.37 -6.08
C MET A 250 27.08 0.02 -5.74
N VAL A 251 27.85 0.63 -6.64
CA VAL A 251 28.39 1.99 -6.43
C VAL A 251 27.27 3.01 -6.31
N VAL A 252 26.31 2.98 -7.26
CA VAL A 252 25.16 3.90 -7.26
C VAL A 252 24.28 3.73 -6.03
N THR A 253 24.00 2.49 -5.61
CA THR A 253 23.20 2.22 -4.41
C THR A 253 23.92 2.63 -3.13
N ARG A 254 25.25 2.47 -3.06
CA ARG A 254 26.06 2.89 -1.90
C ARG A 254 26.23 4.41 -1.80
N GLU A 255 26.17 5.12 -2.92
CA GLU A 255 26.06 6.60 -2.94
C GLU A 255 24.61 7.08 -2.67
N GLY A 256 23.63 6.18 -2.84
CA GLY A 256 22.19 6.42 -2.73
C GLY A 256 21.58 6.23 -1.33
N ASP A 257 22.38 6.05 -0.28
CA ASP A 257 21.92 6.17 1.13
C ASP A 257 21.44 7.61 1.47
N GLY A 258 21.42 8.50 0.47
CA GLY A 258 20.56 9.68 0.39
C GLY A 258 19.53 9.55 -0.75
N THR A 259 18.32 9.08 -0.41
CA THR A 259 17.06 9.43 -1.08
C THR A 259 16.98 9.28 -2.61
N TYR A 260 16.87 8.06 -3.13
CA TYR A 260 16.18 7.85 -4.40
C TYR A 260 15.39 6.54 -4.36
N PHE A 261 14.25 6.58 -3.68
CA PHE A 261 12.95 6.00 -4.07
C PHE A 261 12.00 6.37 -2.92
N GLY A 262 11.47 7.59 -3.00
CA GLY A 262 10.34 8.00 -2.18
C GLY A 262 9.05 7.37 -2.70
N SER A 263 8.18 7.06 -1.74
CA SER A 263 6.80 6.53 -1.81
C SER A 263 6.62 5.13 -2.37
#